data_AF-A0A7V9MJE5-F1
#
_entry.id   AF-A0A7V9MJE5-F1
#
_cell.length_a   1.000
_cell.length_b   1.000
_cell.length_c   1.000
_cell.angle_alpha   90.00
_cell.angle_beta   90.00
_cell.angle_gamma   90.00
#
_symmetry.space_group_name_H-M   'P 1'
#
loop_
_entity.id
_entity.type
_entity.pdbx_description
1 polymer ?
#
loop_
_entity_poly.entity_id
_entity_poly.type
_entity_poly.pdbx_seq_one_letter_code
_entity_poly.pdbx_strand_id
1 'polypeptide(L)'
;MELPDISKYINQKEILQQTLAGINRGFMQIGEQEIIAEQNEPTFETLINALCPVLENLYHNKHQLFQALMYKIDISEKMLNNAIEKPGKDLLKEVAVLVVKRELQKTISRNFYKKQH
;
A
#
# COMPACT_ATOMS: atom_id res chain seq x y z
N MET A 1 -11.61 -4.27 -19.04
CA MET A 1 -10.17 -4.50 -19.21
C MET A 1 -9.67 -5.22 -17.97
N GLU A 2 -9.22 -6.46 -18.09
CA GLU A 2 -8.73 -7.22 -16.94
C GLU A 2 -7.38 -6.64 -16.49
N LEU A 3 -7.28 -6.32 -15.20
CA LEU A 3 -6.00 -5.96 -14.61
C LEU A 3 -5.03 -7.14 -14.80
N PRO A 4 -3.78 -6.90 -15.21
CA PRO A 4 -2.79 -7.96 -15.29
C PRO A 4 -2.65 -8.65 -13.92
N ASP A 5 -2.55 -9.98 -13.94
CA ASP A 5 -2.44 -10.79 -12.72
C ASP A 5 -1.26 -10.29 -11.87
N ILE A 6 -1.59 -9.73 -10.71
CA ILE A 6 -0.65 -9.09 -9.77
C ILE A 6 0.39 -10.10 -9.29
N SER A 7 0.05 -11.40 -9.29
CA SER A 7 0.95 -12.48 -8.88
C SER A 7 2.26 -12.50 -9.66
N LYS A 8 2.26 -12.04 -10.92
CA LYS A 8 3.45 -12.00 -11.79
C LYS A 8 4.43 -10.87 -11.43
N TYR A 9 3.98 -9.88 -10.68
CA TYR A 9 4.74 -8.66 -10.38
C TYR A 9 5.14 -8.55 -8.91
N ILE A 10 4.58 -9.40 -8.06
CA ILE A 10 4.81 -9.40 -6.59
C ILE A 10 6.26 -9.68 -6.19
N ASN A 11 7.06 -10.23 -7.11
CA ASN A 11 8.49 -10.54 -6.92
C ASN A 11 9.42 -9.68 -7.79
N GLN A 12 8.87 -8.72 -8.55
CA GLN A 12 9.68 -7.85 -9.42
C GLN A 12 10.20 -6.66 -8.63
N LYS A 13 11.48 -6.74 -8.23
CA LYS A 13 12.16 -5.73 -7.40
C LYS A 13 11.91 -4.29 -7.85
N GLU A 14 12.06 -4.00 -9.13
CA GLU A 14 11.85 -2.65 -9.68
C GLU A 14 10.41 -2.16 -9.46
N ILE A 15 9.42 -3.02 -9.65
CA ILE A 15 8.02 -2.69 -9.43
C ILE A 15 7.72 -2.49 -7.95
N LEU A 16 8.33 -3.28 -7.08
CA LEU A 16 8.18 -3.12 -5.63
C LEU A 16 8.84 -1.84 -5.12
N GLN A 17 9.99 -1.44 -5.68
CA GLN A 17 10.62 -0.14 -5.41
C GLN A 17 9.72 1.02 -5.82
N GLN A 18 9.11 0.94 -7.00
CA GLN A 18 8.15 1.94 -7.45
C GLN A 18 6.85 1.95 -6.63
N THR A 19 6.43 0.78 -6.14
CA THR A 19 5.28 0.63 -5.24
C THR A 19 5.57 1.32 -3.90
N LEU A 20 6.75 1.07 -3.32
CA LEU A 20 7.22 1.77 -2.11
C LEU A 20 7.25 3.28 -2.32
N ALA A 21 7.77 3.76 -3.45
CA ALA A 21 7.77 5.18 -3.78
C ALA A 21 6.35 5.78 -3.92
N GLY A 22 5.40 4.98 -4.43
CA GLY A 22 3.98 5.36 -4.48
C GLY A 22 3.37 5.52 -3.09
N ILE A 23 3.63 4.54 -2.21
CA ILE A 23 3.22 4.58 -0.80
C ILE A 23 3.81 5.83 -0.12
N ASN A 24 5.12 6.04 -0.20
CA ASN A 24 5.80 7.19 0.42
C ASN A 24 5.23 8.53 -0.05
N ARG A 25 4.87 8.65 -1.33
CA ARG A 25 4.20 9.86 -1.85
C ARG A 25 2.85 10.10 -1.15
N GLY A 26 2.08 9.05 -0.88
CA GLY A 26 0.84 9.14 -0.11
C GLY A 26 1.07 9.66 1.31
N PHE A 27 2.10 9.15 2.00
CA PHE A 27 2.50 9.61 3.33
C PHE A 27 2.94 11.08 3.34
N MET A 28 3.78 11.48 2.38
CA MET A 28 4.22 12.88 2.26
C MET A 28 3.04 13.84 2.03
N GLN A 29 2.02 13.42 1.27
CA GLN A 29 0.83 14.24 1.00
C GLN A 29 -0.05 14.48 2.23
N ILE A 30 0.08 13.67 3.27
CA ILE A 30 -0.61 13.85 4.55
C ILE A 30 0.31 14.42 5.64
N GLY A 31 1.54 14.83 5.28
CA GLY A 31 2.51 15.40 6.22
C GLY A 31 3.23 14.38 7.10
N GLU A 32 3.19 13.10 6.75
CA GLU A 32 3.92 12.04 7.44
C GLU A 32 5.26 11.73 6.77
N GLN A 33 6.17 11.12 7.52
CA GLN A 33 7.47 10.71 7.01
C GLN A 33 7.36 9.47 6.12
N GLU A 34 8.36 9.27 5.27
CA GLU A 34 8.49 8.08 4.45
C GLU A 34 8.64 6.83 5.31
N ILE A 35 8.07 5.71 4.86
CA ILE A 35 8.29 4.41 5.48
C ILE A 35 9.65 3.87 5.06
N ILE A 36 10.38 3.31 6.02
CA ILE A 36 11.67 2.66 5.78
C ILE A 36 11.41 1.16 5.68
N ALA A 37 11.22 0.66 4.45
CA ALA A 37 11.36 -0.76 4.16
C ALA A 37 12.84 -1.08 3.89
N GLU A 38 13.25 -2.35 3.98
CA GLU A 38 14.61 -2.79 3.61
C GLU A 38 14.93 -2.36 2.17
N GLN A 39 15.58 -1.20 2.02
CA GLN A 39 15.60 -0.45 0.77
C GLN A 39 16.32 -1.19 -0.37
N ASN A 40 17.21 -2.12 -0.01
CA ASN A 40 18.02 -2.86 -0.96
C ASN A 40 17.26 -4.02 -1.60
N GLU A 41 16.26 -4.63 -0.94
CA GLU A 41 15.46 -5.75 -1.47
C GLU A 41 14.02 -5.68 -0.94
N PRO A 42 13.21 -4.73 -1.42
CA PRO A 42 11.80 -4.70 -1.04
C PRO A 42 11.13 -5.98 -1.56
N THR A 43 10.45 -6.68 -0.66
CA THR A 43 9.55 -7.78 -0.96
C THR A 43 8.14 -7.34 -0.58
N PHE A 44 7.13 -8.02 -1.10
CA PHE A 44 5.76 -7.72 -0.71
C PHE A 44 5.55 -7.82 0.82
N GLU A 45 6.21 -8.77 1.48
CA GLU A 45 6.16 -8.93 2.92
C GLU A 45 6.91 -7.84 3.69
N THR A 46 8.10 -7.41 3.23
CA THR A 46 8.83 -6.33 3.92
C THR A 46 8.08 -5.00 3.85
N LEU A 47 7.36 -4.74 2.75
CA LEU A 47 6.46 -3.58 2.64
C LEU A 47 5.31 -3.64 3.64
N ILE A 48 4.69 -4.80 3.81
CA ILE A 48 3.61 -4.99 4.81
C ILE A 48 4.16 -4.77 6.22
N ASN A 49 5.29 -5.40 6.55
CA ASN A 49 5.88 -5.30 7.88
C ASN A 49 6.32 -3.86 8.21
N ALA A 50 6.81 -3.11 7.23
CA ALA A 50 7.14 -1.68 7.39
C ALA A 50 5.89 -0.81 7.58
N LEU A 51 4.76 -1.16 6.96
CA LEU A 51 3.51 -0.41 7.05
C LEU A 51 2.77 -0.65 8.36
N CYS A 52 2.74 -1.87 8.88
CA CYS A 52 1.97 -2.23 10.08
C CYS A 52 2.16 -1.25 11.26
N PRO A 53 3.37 -0.99 11.77
CA PRO A 53 3.54 -0.13 12.95
C PRO A 53 3.14 1.33 12.67
N VAL A 54 3.30 1.79 11.42
CA VAL A 54 2.94 3.17 11.04
C VAL A 54 1.43 3.30 10.92
N LEU A 55 0.76 2.33 10.30
CA LEU A 55 -0.70 2.27 10.21
C LEU A 55 -1.33 2.12 11.59
N GLU A 56 -0.71 1.36 12.49
CA GLU A 56 -1.17 1.23 13.89
C GLU A 56 -1.13 2.56 14.63
N ASN A 57 -0.01 3.26 14.53
CA ASN A 57 0.12 4.59 15.12
C ASN A 57 -0.89 5.58 14.52
N LEU A 58 -1.08 5.57 13.19
CA LEU A 58 -2.07 6.43 12.53
C LEU A 58 -3.49 6.10 12.97
N TYR A 59 -3.83 4.81 13.03
CA TYR A 59 -5.17 4.36 13.39
C TYR A 59 -5.55 4.73 14.83
N HIS A 60 -4.64 4.53 15.79
CA HIS A 60 -4.90 4.78 17.21
C HIS A 60 -4.69 6.24 17.62
N ASN A 61 -3.67 6.93 17.10
CA ASN A 61 -3.26 8.24 17.59
C ASN A 61 -3.59 9.39 16.63
N LYS A 62 -3.81 9.11 15.34
CA LYS A 62 -3.99 10.14 14.31
C LYS A 62 -5.08 9.76 13.29
N HIS A 63 -6.28 9.41 13.76
CA HIS A 63 -7.34 8.81 12.94
C HIS A 63 -7.71 9.63 11.69
N GLN A 64 -7.70 10.96 11.76
CA GLN A 64 -7.93 11.82 10.59
C GLN A 64 -6.86 11.63 9.50
N LEU A 65 -5.59 11.47 9.89
CA LEU A 65 -4.49 11.21 8.96
C LEU A 65 -4.57 9.78 8.41
N PHE A 66 -5.00 8.81 9.22
CA PHE A 66 -5.29 7.45 8.74
C PHE A 66 -6.34 7.47 7.62
N GLN A 67 -7.48 8.15 7.84
CA GLN A 67 -8.52 8.29 6.81
C GLN A 67 -7.98 9.02 5.58
N ALA A 68 -7.26 10.12 5.76
CA ALA A 68 -6.65 10.87 4.66
C ALA A 68 -5.71 9.99 3.81
N LEU A 69 -4.89 9.14 4.46
CA LEU A 69 -4.03 8.17 3.77
C LEU A 69 -4.83 7.20 2.91
N MET A 70 -5.91 6.64 3.47
CA MET A 70 -6.77 5.70 2.74
C MET A 70 -7.33 6.36 1.47
N TYR A 71 -7.82 7.60 1.57
CA TYR A 71 -8.27 8.35 0.39
C TYR A 71 -7.15 8.58 -0.64
N LYS A 72 -5.93 8.93 -0.21
CA LYS A 72 -4.80 9.15 -1.14
C LYS A 72 -4.37 7.89 -1.88
N ILE A 73 -4.53 6.74 -1.25
CA ILE A 73 -4.16 5.42 -1.80
C ILE A 73 -5.34 4.76 -2.54
N ASP A 74 -6.46 5.48 -2.69
CA ASP A 74 -7.69 5.00 -3.32
C ASP A 74 -8.38 3.85 -2.55
N ILE A 75 -8.19 3.74 -1.25
CA ILE A 75 -8.90 2.77 -0.41
C ILE A 75 -10.24 3.37 0.01
N SER A 76 -11.33 2.80 -0.51
CA SER A 76 -12.69 3.20 -0.09
C SER A 76 -13.02 2.65 1.31
N GLU A 77 -13.93 3.34 2.00
CA GLU A 77 -14.43 2.92 3.31
C GLU A 77 -15.01 1.49 3.28
N LYS A 78 -15.70 1.11 2.19
CA LYS A 78 -16.17 -0.27 2.00
C LYS A 78 -15.03 -1.29 1.98
N MET A 79 -13.92 -0.99 1.31
CA MET A 79 -12.76 -1.88 1.27
C MET A 79 -12.08 -1.97 2.63
N LEU A 80 -12.02 -0.85 3.36
CA LEU A 80 -11.48 -0.77 4.71
C LEU A 80 -12.34 -1.60 5.68
N ASN A 81 -13.66 -1.39 5.70
CA ASN A 81 -14.59 -2.15 6.56
C ASN A 81 -14.51 -3.66 6.27
N ASN A 82 -14.44 -4.05 5.00
CA ASN A 82 -14.26 -5.46 4.63
C ASN A 82 -12.90 -6.05 5.10
N ALA A 83 -11.86 -5.23 5.25
CA ALA A 83 -10.57 -5.67 5.79
C ALA A 83 -10.64 -5.81 7.32
N ILE A 84 -11.37 -4.90 7.98
CA ILE A 84 -11.58 -4.82 9.43
C ILE A 84 -12.49 -5.92 9.96
N GLU A 85 -13.55 -6.28 9.23
CA GLU A 85 -14.60 -7.21 9.68
C GLU A 85 -14.17 -8.69 9.65
N LYS A 86 -12.95 -9.02 9.21
CA LYS A 86 -12.48 -10.42 9.14
C LYS A 86 -12.09 -10.94 10.53
N PRO A 87 -12.83 -11.90 11.12
CA PRO A 87 -12.54 -12.41 12.45
C PRO A 87 -11.19 -13.14 12.51
N GLY A 88 -10.43 -12.94 13.60
CA GLY A 88 -9.22 -13.71 13.90
C GLY A 88 -7.95 -13.31 13.14
N LYS A 89 -7.96 -12.17 12.42
CA LYS A 89 -6.78 -11.64 11.75
C LYS A 89 -6.34 -10.31 12.35
N ASP A 90 -5.03 -10.06 12.28
CA ASP A 90 -4.47 -8.74 12.57
C ASP A 90 -5.03 -7.73 11.56
N LEU A 91 -5.96 -6.91 12.04
CA LEU A 91 -6.72 -5.93 11.26
C LEU A 91 -5.79 -5.01 10.47
N LEU A 92 -4.75 -4.50 11.12
CA LEU A 92 -3.84 -3.55 10.51
C LEU A 92 -2.90 -4.21 9.51
N LYS A 93 -2.62 -5.51 9.69
CA LYS A 93 -1.94 -6.31 8.67
C LYS A 93 -2.80 -6.47 7.41
N GLU A 94 -4.11 -6.70 7.51
CA GLU A 94 -5.00 -6.76 6.34
C GLU A 94 -5.11 -5.39 5.64
N VAL A 95 -5.12 -4.29 6.40
CA VAL A 95 -5.05 -2.93 5.83
C VAL A 95 -3.70 -2.69 5.14
N ALA A 96 -2.59 -3.10 5.74
CA ALA A 96 -1.26 -3.00 5.12
C ALA A 96 -1.20 -3.78 3.79
N VAL A 97 -1.70 -5.03 3.77
CA VAL A 97 -1.83 -5.83 2.55
C VAL A 97 -2.65 -5.10 1.49
N LEU A 98 -3.76 -4.46 1.89
CA LEU A 98 -4.62 -3.72 0.99
C LEU A 98 -3.92 -2.50 0.39
N VAL A 99 -3.19 -1.73 1.21
CA VAL A 99 -2.36 -0.58 0.79
C VAL A 99 -1.33 -1.02 -0.25
N VAL A 100 -0.53 -2.05 0.04
CA VAL A 100 0.49 -2.53 -0.90
C VAL A 100 -0.14 -3.02 -2.20
N LYS A 101 -1.25 -3.77 -2.13
CA LYS A 101 -1.95 -4.25 -3.35
C LYS A 101 -2.46 -3.10 -4.22
N ARG A 102 -3.03 -2.05 -3.63
CA ARG A 102 -3.56 -0.91 -4.39
C ARG A 102 -2.44 -0.12 -5.06
N GLU A 103 -1.35 0.17 -4.35
CA GLU A 103 -0.20 0.86 -4.95
C GLU A 103 0.52 0.01 -6.00
N LEU A 104 0.58 -1.31 -5.79
CA LEU A 104 1.14 -2.24 -6.76
C LEU A 104 0.30 -2.26 -8.05
N GLN A 105 -1.03 -2.36 -7.95
CA GLN A 105 -1.94 -2.27 -9.09
C GLN A 105 -1.77 -0.96 -9.88
N LYS A 106 -1.64 0.17 -9.19
CA LYS A 106 -1.42 1.48 -9.82
C LYS A 106 -0.06 1.54 -10.51
N THR A 107 0.97 1.00 -9.89
CA THR A 107 2.33 0.95 -10.45
C THR A 107 2.38 0.09 -11.70
N ILE A 108 1.84 -1.13 -11.63
CA ILE A 108 1.73 -2.02 -12.78
C ILE A 108 0.96 -1.31 -13.90
N SER A 109 -0.22 -0.77 -13.61
CA SER A 109 -1.03 -0.05 -14.60
C SER A 109 -0.23 1.07 -15.27
N ARG A 110 0.43 1.94 -14.50
CA ARG A 110 1.29 3.02 -15.05
C ARG A 110 2.41 2.50 -15.94
N ASN A 111 3.06 1.39 -15.56
CA ASN A 111 4.15 0.81 -16.35
C ASN A 111 3.66 0.16 -17.65
N PHE A 112 2.48 -0.46 -17.62
CA PHE A 112 1.85 -1.05 -18.79
C PHE A 112 1.39 0.01 -19.79
N TYR A 113 0.76 1.09 -19.33
CA TYR A 113 0.31 2.17 -20.23
C TYR A 113 1.45 3.07 -20.71
N LYS A 114 2.53 3.24 -19.93
CA LYS A 114 3.73 3.96 -20.40
C LYS A 114 4.44 3.29 -21.58
N LYS A 115 4.27 1.99 -21.78
CA LYS A 115 4.87 1.25 -22.90
C LYS A 115 4.07 1.35 -24.21
N GLN A 116 2.92 2.02 -24.23
CA GLN A 116 2.05 2.15 -25.41
C GLN A 116 2.08 3.54 -26.08
N HIS A 117 3.00 4.42 -25.67
CA HIS A 117 3.27 5.72 -26.29
C HIS A 117 4.76 5.90 -26.52
#